data_AF-A0A0A9YXB7-F1
#
_entry.id   AF-A0A0A9YXB7-F1
#
_cell.length_a   1.000
_cell.length_b   1.000
_cell.length_c   1.000
_cell.angle_alpha   90.00
_cell.angle_beta   90.00
_cell.angle_gamma   90.00
#
_symmetry.space_group_name_H-M   'P 1'
#
loop_
_entity.id
_entity.type
_entity.pdbx_description
1 polymer ?
#
loop_
_entity_poly.entity_id
_entity_poly.type
_entity_poly.pdbx_seq_one_letter_code
_entity_poly.pdbx_strand_id
1 'polypeptide(L)'
;IRRPNVEDLLKAYHESLSDNLKFFKFHDYIPSFEDVKNEASRLRPAAFAFVTALMPIMVSSSTEALAVDKILTHPPEDVYGQDVFTEEKFVKEIADDLKDFVKLGVI
;
A
#
# COMPACT_ATOMS: atom_id res chain seq x y z
N ILE A 1 0.34 11.43 -8.67
CA ILE A 1 1.77 11.01 -8.87
C ILE A 1 1.90 9.49 -8.92
N ARG A 2 1.44 8.73 -7.92
CA ARG A 2 1.61 7.25 -7.90
C ARG A 2 0.98 6.52 -9.11
N ARG A 3 -0.33 6.64 -9.30
CA ARG A 3 -1.10 5.87 -10.32
C ARG A 3 -0.57 5.96 -11.76
N PRO A 4 -0.31 7.16 -12.32
CA PRO A 4 0.17 7.25 -13.70
C PRO A 4 1.61 6.77 -13.89
N ASN A 5 2.39 6.64 -12.80
CA ASN A 5 3.81 6.30 -12.85
C ASN A 5 4.12 4.93 -12.23
N VAL A 6 3.13 4.03 -12.09
CA VAL A 6 3.35 2.72 -11.46
C VAL A 6 4.41 1.91 -12.20
N GLU A 7 4.41 1.95 -13.54
CA GLU A 7 5.39 1.23 -14.34
C GLU A 7 6.81 1.76 -14.15
N ASP A 8 6.98 3.09 -14.13
CA ASP A 8 8.27 3.73 -13.84
C ASP A 8 8.77 3.40 -12.43
N LEU A 9 7.88 3.37 -11.44
CA LEU A 9 8.22 2.99 -10.06
C LEU A 9 8.66 1.53 -9.97
N LEU A 10 7.96 0.62 -10.65
CA LEU A 10 8.34 -0.80 -10.69
C LEU A 10 9.66 -1.00 -11.43
N LYS A 11 9.91 -0.21 -12.49
CA LYS A 11 11.18 -0.26 -13.22
C LYS A 11 12.33 0.20 -12.36
N ALA A 12 12.20 1.35 -11.68
CA ALA A 12 13.21 1.85 -10.75
C ALA A 12 13.46 0.85 -9.60
N TYR A 13 12.41 0.22 -9.08
CA TYR A 13 12.54 -0.86 -8.08
C TYR A 13 13.29 -2.06 -8.64
N HIS A 14 12.97 -2.53 -9.85
CA HIS A 14 13.63 -3.67 -10.49
C HIS A 14 15.11 -3.41 -10.76
N GLU A 15 15.45 -2.20 -11.23
CA GLU A 15 16.84 -1.77 -11.43
C GLU A 15 17.60 -1.81 -10.10
N SER A 16 17.06 -1.17 -9.05
CA SER A 16 17.68 -1.18 -7.72
C SER A 16 17.82 -2.59 -7.12
N LEU A 17 16.78 -3.42 -7.23
CA LEU A 17 16.79 -4.80 -6.76
C LEU A 17 17.88 -5.61 -7.47
N SER A 18 17.92 -5.53 -8.80
CA SER A 18 18.88 -6.26 -9.63
C SER A 18 20.32 -5.85 -9.32
N ASP A 19 20.57 -4.55 -9.17
CA ASP A 19 21.90 -4.01 -8.87
C ASP A 19 22.35 -4.40 -7.46
N ASN A 20 21.46 -4.33 -6.48
CA ASN A 20 21.76 -4.76 -5.11
C ASN A 20 22.06 -6.26 -5.03
N LEU A 21 21.25 -7.11 -5.69
CA LEU A 21 21.49 -8.56 -5.71
C LEU A 21 22.84 -8.91 -6.33
N LYS A 22 23.22 -8.23 -7.43
CA LYS A 22 24.55 -8.39 -8.04
C LYS A 22 25.66 -7.89 -7.13
N PHE A 23 25.48 -6.72 -6.51
CA PHE A 23 26.46 -6.12 -5.60
C PHE A 23 26.77 -7.04 -4.41
N PHE A 24 25.74 -7.64 -3.80
CA PHE A 24 25.90 -8.60 -2.71
C PHE A 24 26.27 -10.01 -3.16
N LYS A 25 26.54 -10.22 -4.46
CA LYS A 25 26.91 -11.52 -5.05
C LYS A 25 25.86 -12.59 -4.73
N PHE A 26 24.58 -12.26 -4.87
CA PHE A 26 23.52 -13.25 -4.78
C PHE A 26 23.71 -14.29 -5.91
N HIS A 27 23.71 -15.58 -5.54
CA HIS A 27 24.10 -16.66 -6.45
C HIS A 27 22.91 -17.33 -7.14
N ASP A 28 21.69 -17.05 -6.68
CA ASP A 28 20.46 -17.62 -7.20
C ASP A 28 19.81 -16.71 -8.27
N TYR A 29 18.60 -17.07 -8.67
CA TYR A 29 17.80 -16.34 -9.66
C TYR A 29 17.59 -14.87 -9.29
N ILE A 30 18.03 -13.96 -10.16
CA ILE A 30 17.70 -12.54 -10.09
C ILE A 30 16.36 -12.31 -10.79
N PRO A 31 15.33 -11.78 -10.10
CA PRO A 31 14.02 -11.56 -10.69
C PRO A 31 14.06 -10.71 -11.96
N SER A 32 13.30 -11.12 -12.97
CA SER A 32 13.05 -10.31 -14.15
C SER A 32 12.07 -9.18 -13.84
N PHE A 33 11.97 -8.19 -14.72
CA PHE A 33 10.97 -7.14 -14.58
C PHE A 33 9.53 -7.71 -14.63
N GLU A 34 9.31 -8.78 -15.39
CA GLU A 34 8.03 -9.46 -15.45
C GLU A 34 7.68 -10.12 -14.10
N ASP A 35 8.65 -10.74 -13.43
CA ASP A 35 8.44 -11.31 -12.10
C ASP A 35 8.03 -10.24 -11.09
N VAL A 36 8.68 -9.07 -11.14
CA VAL A 36 8.33 -7.92 -10.29
C VAL A 36 6.89 -7.45 -10.54
N LYS A 37 6.46 -7.36 -11.80
CA LYS A 37 5.07 -6.97 -12.14
C LYS A 37 4.05 -8.02 -11.69
N ASN A 38 4.37 -9.29 -11.87
CA ASN A 38 3.53 -10.40 -11.42
C ASN A 38 3.39 -10.40 -9.90
N GLU A 39 4.48 -10.18 -9.18
CA GLU A 39 4.49 -10.11 -7.73
C GLU A 39 3.72 -8.88 -7.21
N ALA A 40 3.91 -7.71 -7.82
CA ALA A 40 3.13 -6.52 -7.50
C ALA A 40 1.61 -6.75 -7.72
N SER A 41 1.25 -7.53 -8.75
CA SER A 41 -0.13 -7.92 -9.01
C SER A 41 -0.67 -8.92 -8.00
N ARG A 42 0.15 -9.90 -7.60
CA ARG A 42 -0.19 -10.89 -6.56
C ARG A 42 -0.43 -10.24 -5.20
N LEU A 43 0.27 -9.15 -4.89
CA LEU A 43 0.18 -8.42 -3.63
C LEU A 43 -0.99 -7.42 -3.56
N ARG A 44 -1.86 -7.33 -4.57
CA ARG A 44 -3.01 -6.40 -4.56
C ARG A 44 -3.94 -6.55 -3.34
N PRO A 45 -4.26 -7.76 -2.84
CA PRO A 45 -5.05 -7.89 -1.61
C PRO A 45 -4.34 -7.30 -0.37
N ALA A 46 -3.02 -7.47 -0.28
CA ALA A 46 -2.23 -6.84 0.78
C ALA A 46 -2.21 -5.30 0.61
N ALA A 47 -2.07 -4.81 -0.63
CA ALA A 47 -2.16 -3.39 -0.92
C ALA A 47 -3.52 -2.80 -0.51
N PHE A 48 -4.62 -3.51 -0.75
CA PHE A 48 -5.95 -3.11 -0.27
C PHE A 48 -6.01 -3.02 1.26
N ALA A 49 -5.50 -4.02 1.97
CA ALA A 49 -5.46 -4.01 3.44
C ALA A 49 -4.63 -2.83 3.98
N PHE A 50 -3.46 -2.56 3.41
CA PHE A 50 -2.63 -1.43 3.83
C PHE A 50 -3.26 -0.08 3.49
N VAL A 51 -3.85 0.07 2.31
CA VAL A 51 -4.51 1.32 1.92
C VAL A 51 -5.70 1.60 2.84
N THR A 52 -6.53 0.62 3.13
CA THR A 52 -7.72 0.83 3.97
C THR A 52 -7.40 0.96 5.45
N ALA A 53 -6.35 0.32 5.96
CA ALA A 53 -5.94 0.45 7.35
C ALA A 53 -5.09 1.71 7.62
N LEU A 54 -4.12 2.02 6.75
CA LEU A 54 -3.11 3.05 7.04
C LEU A 54 -3.43 4.41 6.45
N MET A 55 -3.99 4.48 5.23
CA MET A 55 -4.28 5.78 4.61
C MET A 55 -5.19 6.70 5.44
N PRO A 56 -6.27 6.23 6.10
CA PRO A 56 -7.12 7.16 6.85
C PRO A 56 -6.34 7.81 8.00
N ILE A 57 -5.42 7.09 8.64
CA ILE A 57 -4.52 7.64 9.68
C ILE A 57 -3.52 8.63 9.07
N MET A 58 -2.88 8.26 7.96
CA MET A 58 -1.78 9.04 7.37
C MET A 58 -2.23 10.37 6.77
N VAL A 59 -3.49 10.47 6.34
CA VAL A 59 -4.02 11.68 5.70
C VAL A 59 -4.91 12.51 6.62
N SER A 60 -5.32 11.94 7.77
CA SER A 60 -6.18 12.60 8.75
C SER A 60 -5.56 13.90 9.24
N SER A 61 -6.43 14.85 9.53
CA SER A 61 -6.08 16.10 10.21
C SER A 61 -6.08 15.98 11.74
N SER A 62 -6.59 14.88 12.28
CA SER A 62 -6.71 14.63 13.71
C SER A 62 -5.41 14.10 14.32
N THR A 63 -5.06 14.58 15.51
CA THR A 63 -3.99 14.00 16.34
C THR A 63 -4.45 12.74 17.08
N GLU A 64 -5.73 12.40 17.00
CA GLU A 64 -6.37 11.26 17.66
C GLU A 64 -6.78 10.18 16.64
N ALA A 65 -6.20 10.20 15.43
CA ALA A 65 -6.53 9.28 14.35
C ALA A 65 -6.31 7.80 14.69
N LEU A 66 -5.34 7.52 15.57
CA LEU A 66 -4.99 6.17 16.03
C LEU A 66 -4.55 6.18 17.50
N ALA A 67 -5.23 5.40 18.34
CA ALA A 67 -4.82 5.16 19.72
C ALA A 67 -3.78 4.01 19.78
N VAL A 68 -2.50 4.36 19.68
CA VAL A 68 -1.39 3.39 19.60
C VAL A 68 -1.31 2.47 20.82
N ASP A 69 -1.65 2.99 22.00
CA ASP A 69 -1.67 2.24 23.26
C ASP A 69 -2.75 1.14 23.31
N LYS A 70 -3.73 1.21 22.41
CA LYS A 70 -4.89 0.32 22.37
C LYS A 70 -4.82 -0.76 21.30
N ILE A 71 -3.92 -0.66 20.32
CA ILE A 71 -3.83 -1.52 19.12
C ILE A 71 -3.86 -3.02 19.45
N LEU A 72 -3.21 -3.43 20.54
CA LEU A 72 -3.05 -4.85 20.90
C LEU A 72 -4.08 -5.32 21.94
N THR A 73 -4.87 -4.42 22.51
CA THR A 73 -5.67 -4.69 23.72
C THR A 73 -7.15 -4.39 23.54
N HIS A 74 -7.53 -3.64 22.50
CA HIS A 74 -8.89 -3.20 22.24
C HIS A 74 -9.36 -3.60 20.84
N PRO A 75 -10.67 -3.69 20.61
CA PRO A 75 -11.19 -3.93 19.28
C PRO A 75 -10.96 -2.71 18.37
N PRO A 76 -10.96 -2.89 17.03
CA PRO A 76 -10.58 -1.82 16.09
C PRO A 76 -11.41 -0.53 16.23
N GLU A 77 -12.69 -0.63 16.56
CA GLU A 77 -13.59 0.51 16.77
C GLU A 77 -13.12 1.47 17.88
N ASP A 78 -12.39 0.96 18.87
CA ASP A 78 -11.83 1.73 19.98
C ASP A 78 -10.40 2.23 19.70
N VAL A 79 -9.80 1.76 18.61
CA VAL A 79 -8.42 2.04 18.20
C VAL A 79 -8.36 3.15 17.15
N TYR A 80 -9.30 3.17 16.21
CA TYR A 80 -9.39 4.18 15.17
C TYR A 80 -10.31 5.34 15.56
N GLY A 81 -9.91 6.57 15.24
CA GLY A 81 -10.84 7.71 15.20
C GLY A 81 -11.92 7.44 14.14
N GLN A 82 -13.19 7.33 14.52
CA GLN A 82 -14.25 6.91 13.58
C GLN A 82 -14.46 7.88 12.41
N ASP A 83 -14.14 9.15 12.62
CA ASP A 83 -14.22 10.22 11.64
C ASP A 83 -13.17 10.11 10.52
N VAL A 84 -12.03 9.45 10.77
CA VAL A 84 -10.91 9.38 9.81
C VAL A 84 -11.29 8.70 8.49
N PHE A 85 -12.29 7.83 8.51
CA PHE A 85 -12.80 7.15 7.32
C PHE A 85 -13.78 7.99 6.49
N THR A 86 -14.22 9.13 7.02
CA THR A 86 -15.21 10.02 6.38
C THR A 86 -14.63 11.38 5.98
N GLU A 87 -13.38 11.67 6.35
CA GLU A 87 -12.69 12.90 5.97
C GLU A 87 -12.64 13.05 4.43
N GLU A 88 -13.01 14.23 3.92
CA GLU A 88 -13.07 14.51 2.48
C GLU A 88 -11.74 14.19 1.78
N LYS A 89 -10.63 14.53 2.43
CA LYS A 89 -9.28 14.26 1.93
C LYS A 89 -9.03 12.76 1.78
N PHE A 90 -9.39 11.95 2.76
CA PHE A 90 -9.25 10.50 2.70
C PHE A 90 -10.08 9.92 1.55
N VAL A 91 -11.39 10.26 1.52
CA VAL A 91 -12.32 9.79 0.48
C VAL A 91 -11.78 10.10 -0.91
N LYS A 92 -11.32 11.34 -1.12
CA LYS A 92 -10.74 11.78 -2.40
C LYS A 92 -9.48 11.02 -2.79
N GLU A 93 -8.60 10.74 -1.83
CA GLU A 93 -7.34 10.04 -2.08
C GLU A 93 -7.56 8.57 -2.45
N ILE A 94 -8.49 7.86 -1.80
CA ILE A 94 -8.64 6.41 -2.01
C ILE A 94 -9.71 6.00 -3.02
N ALA A 95 -10.60 6.91 -3.43
CA ALA A 95 -11.75 6.56 -4.27
C ALA A 95 -11.36 5.81 -5.56
N ASP A 96 -10.32 6.27 -6.24
CA ASP A 96 -9.87 5.61 -7.48
C ASP A 96 -9.19 4.27 -7.21
N ASP A 97 -8.52 4.11 -6.07
CA ASP A 97 -7.92 2.84 -5.69
C ASP A 97 -8.99 1.79 -5.39
N LEU A 98 -10.06 2.16 -4.69
CA LEU A 98 -11.20 1.26 -4.45
C LEU A 98 -11.87 0.83 -5.76
N LYS A 99 -12.08 1.76 -6.70
CA LYS A 99 -12.62 1.43 -8.03
C LYS A 99 -11.71 0.45 -8.78
N ASP A 100 -10.40 0.63 -8.68
CA ASP A 100 -9.45 -0.26 -9.35
C ASP A 100 -9.40 -1.64 -8.66
N PHE A 101 -9.48 -1.70 -7.33
CA PHE A 101 -9.58 -2.97 -6.61
C PHE A 101 -10.82 -3.77 -7.01
N VAL A 102 -11.97 -3.10 -7.19
CA VAL A 102 -13.20 -3.75 -7.72
C VAL A 102 -12.98 -4.28 -9.14
N LYS A 103 -12.45 -3.45 -10.05
CA LYS A 103 -12.20 -3.88 -11.45
C LYS A 103 -11.23 -5.06 -11.54
N LEU A 104 -10.25 -5.11 -10.64
CA LEU A 104 -9.20 -6.12 -10.62
C LEU A 104 -9.62 -7.38 -9.82
N GLY A 105 -10.84 -7.44 -9.31
CA GLY A 105 -11.37 -8.59 -8.57
C GLY A 105 -10.71 -8.80 -7.20
N VAL A 106 -10.22 -7.72 -6.58
CA VAL A 106 -9.60 -7.75 -5.24
C VAL A 106 -10.66 -7.68 -4.15
N ILE A 107 -11.71 -6.88 -4.38
CA ILE A 107 -12.92 -6.74 -3.57
C ILE A 107 -14.17 -6.72 -4.44
#